data_AF-X1PCA8-F1
#
_entry.id   AF-X1PCA8-F1
#
_cell.length_a   1.000
_cell.length_b   1.000
_cell.length_c   1.000
_cell.angle_alpha   90.00
_cell.angle_beta   90.00
_cell.angle_gamma   90.00
#
_symmetry.space_group_name_H-M   'P 1'
#
loop_
_entity.id
_entity.type
_entity.pdbx_description
1 polymer ?
#
loop_
_entity_poly.entity_id
_entity_poly.type
_entity_poly.pdbx_seq_one_letter_code
_entity_poly.pdbx_strand_id
1 'polypeptide(L)'
;MKLELIVPATQENLLNRKKAPGPHLGLAMVAALTPLEVEVSLTDENVAVIDFQKEIDLVGITALTITAKRAYEIADTFRAKGVKVILGGSHPSALPKEASQHADAVVIGEAEGIWANVIEDFKANKLQRIYSQREQPSLLNLPIPRRDLFADGAYFFRNTISTTRGCPYACSFCSVTSFFGHTYRCRPVEEILKEIETMNYKKLIFFVDDNIVGKPKFAKELFRALVSYKLKWAAQASITIARDDELLKLAA
;
A
#
# COMPACT_ATOMS: atom_id res chain seq x y z
N MET A 1 16.39 -5.55 15.66
CA MET A 1 15.05 -6.13 15.46
C MET A 1 14.85 -6.32 13.96
N LYS A 2 14.36 -7.49 13.55
CA LYS A 2 14.06 -7.87 12.17
C LYS A 2 12.55 -7.90 11.95
N LEU A 3 12.07 -7.13 10.98
CA LEU A 3 10.68 -7.04 10.56
C LEU A 3 10.51 -7.64 9.17
N GLU A 4 9.61 -8.61 9.04
CA GLU A 4 9.17 -9.12 7.74
C GLU A 4 7.81 -8.54 7.37
N LEU A 5 7.72 -7.90 6.21
CA LEU A 5 6.45 -7.47 5.62
C LEU A 5 6.00 -8.47 4.56
N ILE A 6 4.77 -8.96 4.67
CA ILE A 6 4.26 -10.03 3.80
C ILE A 6 3.04 -9.58 3.01
N VAL A 7 3.09 -9.82 1.70
CA VAL A 7 1.93 -9.77 0.80
C VAL A 7 1.49 -11.21 0.52
N PRO A 8 0.36 -11.67 1.08
CA PRO A 8 -0.17 -13.00 0.78
C PRO A 8 -0.58 -13.13 -0.68
N ALA A 9 -0.42 -14.33 -1.24
CA ALA A 9 -0.80 -14.60 -2.62
C ALA A 9 -2.29 -14.88 -2.75
N THR A 10 -2.84 -14.61 -3.94
CA THR A 10 -4.14 -15.18 -4.33
C THR A 10 -4.00 -16.68 -4.57
N GLN A 11 -5.10 -17.42 -4.46
CA GLN A 11 -5.08 -18.87 -4.71
C GLN A 11 -4.58 -19.24 -6.11
N GLU A 12 -4.91 -18.42 -7.12
CA GLU A 12 -4.41 -18.56 -8.49
C GLU A 12 -2.88 -18.42 -8.56
N ASN A 13 -2.33 -17.39 -7.92
CA ASN A 13 -0.88 -17.14 -7.95
C ASN A 13 -0.09 -18.16 -7.11
N LEU A 14 -0.68 -18.74 -6.07
CA LEU A 14 -0.07 -19.86 -5.35
C LEU A 14 0.19 -21.06 -6.26
N LEU A 15 -0.70 -21.32 -7.22
CA LEU A 15 -0.61 -22.45 -8.14
C LEU A 15 0.29 -22.17 -9.34
N ASN A 16 0.51 -20.90 -9.71
CA ASN A 16 1.24 -20.53 -10.93
C ASN A 16 2.04 -19.23 -10.79
N ARG A 17 3.01 -19.20 -9.85
CA ARG A 17 3.90 -18.05 -9.64
C ARG A 17 4.71 -17.74 -10.90
N LYS A 18 4.25 -16.75 -11.67
CA LYS A 18 4.96 -16.23 -12.85
C LYS A 18 5.43 -14.80 -12.59
N LYS A 19 4.50 -13.87 -12.67
CA LYS A 19 4.69 -12.44 -12.42
C LYS A 19 3.41 -11.85 -11.86
N ALA A 20 3.54 -10.97 -10.87
CA ALA A 20 2.41 -10.21 -10.35
C ALA A 20 2.16 -8.95 -11.21
N PRO A 21 0.90 -8.47 -11.32
CA PRO A 21 0.59 -7.22 -12.03
C PRO A 21 1.44 -6.03 -11.54
N GLY A 22 1.62 -5.89 -10.23
CA GLY A 22 2.47 -4.88 -9.62
C GLY A 22 2.77 -5.22 -8.15
N PRO A 23 3.75 -4.54 -7.54
CA PRO A 23 4.10 -4.73 -6.14
C PRO A 23 3.09 -4.04 -5.21
N HIS A 24 3.09 -4.42 -3.93
CA HIS A 24 2.21 -3.80 -2.93
C HIS A 24 2.80 -2.47 -2.40
N LEU A 25 2.48 -1.35 -3.07
CA LEU A 25 2.97 -0.01 -2.71
C LEU A 25 2.74 0.35 -1.23
N GLY A 26 1.62 -0.06 -0.65
CA GLY A 26 1.31 0.19 0.76
C GLY A 26 2.33 -0.41 1.71
N LEU A 27 2.89 -1.60 1.43
CA LEU A 27 3.91 -2.19 2.30
C LEU A 27 5.29 -1.57 2.08
N ALA A 28 5.58 -1.10 0.86
CA ALA A 28 6.78 -0.28 0.63
C ALA A 28 6.71 1.06 1.39
N MET A 29 5.51 1.63 1.54
CA MET A 29 5.30 2.81 2.38
C MET A 29 5.45 2.47 3.88
N VAL A 30 4.85 1.37 4.35
CA VAL A 30 5.05 0.88 5.73
C VAL A 30 6.54 0.68 6.02
N ALA A 31 7.29 0.06 5.11
CA ALA A 31 8.73 -0.10 5.23
C ALA A 31 9.48 1.24 5.32
N ALA A 32 9.03 2.27 4.60
CA ALA A 32 9.61 3.61 4.65
C ALA A 32 9.24 4.38 5.93
N LEU A 33 8.10 4.07 6.55
CA LEU A 33 7.67 4.61 7.84
C LEU A 33 8.33 3.91 9.03
N THR A 34 8.91 2.72 8.83
CA THR A 34 9.58 1.98 9.90
C THR A 34 10.86 2.73 10.34
N PRO A 35 11.12 2.85 11.66
CA PRO A 35 12.36 3.43 12.18
C PRO A 35 13.62 2.81 11.56
N LEU A 36 14.63 3.64 11.28
CA LEU A 36 15.82 3.27 10.50
C LEU A 36 16.66 2.14 11.11
N GLU A 37 16.59 1.97 12.43
CA GLU A 37 17.29 0.92 13.18
C GLU A 37 16.62 -0.46 13.09
N VAL A 38 15.43 -0.55 12.50
CA VAL A 38 14.75 -1.84 12.26
C VAL A 38 15.18 -2.36 10.89
N GLU A 39 15.68 -3.59 10.87
CA GLU A 39 15.98 -4.30 9.63
C GLU A 39 14.65 -4.76 9.00
N VAL A 40 14.32 -4.23 7.82
CA VAL A 40 13.06 -4.53 7.13
C VAL A 40 13.32 -5.34 5.87
N SER A 41 12.58 -6.43 5.73
CA SER A 41 12.46 -7.21 4.50
C SER A 41 11.00 -7.34 4.07
N LEU A 42 10.79 -7.57 2.77
CA LEU A 42 9.46 -7.69 2.18
C LEU A 42 9.39 -8.96 1.33
N THR A 43 8.43 -9.84 1.63
CA THR A 43 8.09 -11.00 0.82
C THR A 43 6.73 -10.82 0.19
N ASP A 44 6.71 -10.80 -1.14
CA ASP A 44 5.46 -10.89 -1.91
C ASP A 44 5.25 -12.33 -2.36
N GLU A 45 4.32 -13.03 -1.72
CA GLU A 45 4.06 -14.45 -1.96
C GLU A 45 3.54 -14.73 -3.38
N ASN A 46 3.05 -13.69 -4.09
CA ASN A 46 2.62 -13.83 -5.48
C ASN A 46 3.81 -14.14 -6.41
N VAL A 47 5.03 -13.81 -6.01
CA VAL A 47 6.24 -13.94 -6.82
C VAL A 47 7.41 -14.63 -6.10
N ALA A 48 7.31 -14.81 -4.78
CA ALA A 48 8.31 -15.49 -3.96
C ALA A 48 7.64 -16.52 -3.03
N VAL A 49 8.44 -17.39 -2.44
CA VAL A 49 8.00 -18.31 -1.39
C VAL A 49 8.28 -17.68 -0.04
N ILE A 50 7.33 -17.77 0.90
CA ILE A 50 7.55 -17.34 2.28
C ILE A 50 8.47 -18.33 2.97
N ASP A 51 9.59 -17.84 3.47
CA ASP A 51 10.47 -18.60 4.35
C ASP A 51 10.01 -18.49 5.80
N PHE A 52 9.26 -19.51 6.25
CA PHE A 52 8.79 -19.61 7.64
C PHE A 52 9.91 -19.99 8.64
N GLN A 53 11.12 -20.28 8.18
CA GLN A 53 12.28 -20.56 9.04
C GLN A 53 13.19 -19.33 9.21
N LYS A 54 12.89 -18.24 8.50
CA LYS A 54 13.63 -16.99 8.61
C LYS A 54 13.57 -16.45 10.04
N GLU A 55 14.72 -16.08 10.59
CA GLU A 55 14.81 -15.42 11.89
C GLU A 55 14.20 -14.01 11.82
N ILE A 56 12.99 -13.85 12.36
CA ILE A 56 12.22 -12.61 12.35
C ILE A 56 11.64 -12.37 13.74
N ASP A 57 11.68 -11.12 14.20
CA ASP A 57 11.16 -10.72 15.51
C ASP A 57 9.67 -10.32 15.43
N LEU A 58 9.26 -9.73 14.30
CA LEU A 58 7.92 -9.22 14.05
C LEU A 58 7.52 -9.41 12.59
N VAL A 59 6.28 -9.82 12.35
CA VAL A 59 5.72 -9.94 11.00
C VAL A 59 4.57 -8.98 10.82
N GLY A 60 4.59 -8.16 9.76
CA GLY A 60 3.47 -7.34 9.32
C GLY A 60 2.86 -7.90 8.04
N ILE A 61 1.58 -8.27 8.06
CA ILE A 61 0.91 -8.86 6.89
C ILE A 61 -0.22 -7.94 6.44
N THR A 62 -0.24 -7.60 5.15
CA THR A 62 -1.37 -6.90 4.54
C THR A 62 -2.39 -7.90 3.99
N ALA A 63 -3.68 -7.62 4.14
CA ALA A 63 -4.72 -8.49 3.60
C ALA A 63 -5.83 -7.69 2.90
N LEU A 64 -6.12 -8.13 1.67
CA LEU A 64 -7.38 -7.85 0.98
C LEU A 64 -8.37 -8.96 1.31
N THR A 65 -9.67 -8.75 1.08
CA THR A 65 -10.68 -9.79 1.37
C THR A 65 -10.40 -11.09 0.61
N ILE A 66 -9.93 -11.00 -0.62
CA ILE A 66 -9.58 -12.17 -1.45
C ILE A 66 -8.35 -12.94 -0.94
N THR A 67 -7.50 -12.33 -0.11
CA THR A 67 -6.30 -12.96 0.46
C THR A 67 -6.40 -13.15 1.98
N ALA A 68 -7.52 -12.80 2.61
CA ALA A 68 -7.71 -12.83 4.06
C ALA A 68 -7.43 -14.20 4.68
N LYS A 69 -8.03 -15.26 4.12
CA LYS A 69 -7.79 -16.63 4.59
C LYS A 69 -6.31 -17.01 4.54
N ARG A 70 -5.62 -16.66 3.44
CA ARG A 70 -4.20 -16.94 3.30
C ARG A 70 -3.36 -16.12 4.27
N ALA A 71 -3.72 -14.87 4.51
CA ALA A 71 -3.09 -14.01 5.52
C ALA A 71 -3.19 -14.63 6.92
N TYR A 72 -4.35 -15.18 7.27
CA TYR A 72 -4.57 -15.86 8.56
C TYR A 72 -3.75 -17.13 8.69
N GLU A 73 -3.68 -17.97 7.66
CA GLU A 73 -2.82 -19.16 7.64
C GLU A 73 -1.34 -18.81 7.86
N ILE A 74 -0.85 -17.76 7.19
CA ILE A 74 0.53 -17.26 7.36
C ILE A 74 0.72 -16.75 8.79
N ALA A 75 -0.22 -15.93 9.28
CA ALA A 75 -0.18 -15.35 10.62
C ALA A 75 -0.11 -16.43 11.71
N ASP A 76 -1.01 -17.42 11.66
CA ASP A 76 -1.08 -18.51 12.62
C ASP A 76 0.20 -19.37 12.58
N THR A 77 0.79 -19.57 11.40
CA THR A 77 2.06 -20.29 11.26
C THR A 77 3.22 -19.57 11.96
N PHE A 78 3.34 -18.25 11.81
CA PHE A 78 4.36 -17.46 12.53
C PHE A 78 4.09 -17.40 14.03
N ARG A 79 2.83 -17.24 14.46
CA ARG A 79 2.46 -17.23 15.88
C ARG A 79 2.71 -18.57 16.57
N ALA A 80 2.48 -19.68 15.89
CA ALA A 80 2.82 -21.01 16.40
C ALA A 80 4.32 -21.19 16.67
N LYS A 81 5.17 -20.38 16.01
CA LYS A 81 6.63 -20.30 16.24
C LYS A 81 7.04 -19.27 17.28
N GLY A 82 6.08 -18.58 17.91
CA GLY A 82 6.32 -17.55 18.91
C GLY A 82 6.63 -16.15 18.36
N VAL A 83 6.55 -15.96 17.04
CA VAL A 83 6.78 -14.65 16.40
C VAL A 83 5.50 -13.80 16.51
N LYS A 84 5.65 -12.52 16.86
CA LYS A 84 4.53 -11.59 16.94
C LYS A 84 4.04 -11.20 15.55
N VAL A 85 2.72 -11.13 15.36
CA VAL A 85 2.10 -10.81 14.08
C VAL A 85 1.19 -9.59 14.17
N ILE A 86 1.35 -8.67 13.22
CA ILE A 86 0.46 -7.52 12.98
C ILE A 86 -0.27 -7.75 11.66
N LEU A 87 -1.60 -7.64 11.68
CA LEU A 87 -2.42 -7.63 10.46
C LEU A 87 -2.89 -6.22 10.12
N GLY A 88 -2.85 -5.85 8.84
CA GLY A 88 -3.38 -4.59 8.33
C GLY A 88 -3.93 -4.71 6.92
N GLY A 89 -4.40 -3.59 6.36
CA GLY A 89 -5.03 -3.55 5.04
C GLY A 89 -6.56 -3.51 5.11
N SER A 90 -7.21 -3.56 3.94
CA SER A 90 -8.65 -3.30 3.82
C SER A 90 -9.50 -4.32 4.56
N HIS A 91 -9.10 -5.60 4.55
CA HIS A 91 -9.86 -6.64 5.21
C HIS A 91 -9.74 -6.61 6.74
N PRO A 92 -8.54 -6.55 7.36
CA PRO A 92 -8.43 -6.39 8.82
C PRO A 92 -9.05 -5.08 9.33
N SER A 93 -9.11 -4.04 8.50
CA SER A 93 -9.80 -2.80 8.85
C SER A 93 -11.32 -2.96 8.86
N ALA A 94 -11.89 -3.73 7.93
CA ALA A 94 -13.33 -3.98 7.85
C ALA A 94 -13.81 -5.00 8.89
N LEU A 95 -13.01 -6.02 9.17
CA LEU A 95 -13.34 -7.12 10.10
C LEU A 95 -12.25 -7.29 11.18
N PRO A 96 -12.01 -6.26 12.03
CA PRO A 96 -10.91 -6.28 12.98
C PRO A 96 -11.07 -7.34 14.07
N LYS A 97 -12.32 -7.66 14.45
CA LYS A 97 -12.60 -8.73 15.44
C LYS A 97 -12.24 -10.12 14.91
N GLU A 98 -12.46 -10.36 13.62
CA GLU A 98 -12.07 -11.61 12.95
C GLU A 98 -10.55 -11.68 12.84
N ALA A 99 -9.92 -10.64 12.28
CA ALA A 99 -8.47 -10.58 12.12
C ALA A 99 -7.70 -10.71 13.46
N SER A 100 -8.24 -10.15 14.56
CA SER A 100 -7.61 -10.21 15.90
C SER A 100 -7.51 -11.62 16.47
N GLN A 101 -8.24 -12.60 15.93
CA GLN A 101 -8.12 -14.01 16.34
C GLN A 101 -6.78 -14.61 15.86
N HIS A 102 -6.27 -14.09 14.74
CA HIS A 102 -5.08 -14.57 14.05
C HIS A 102 -3.84 -13.70 14.27
N ALA A 103 -3.95 -12.58 15.00
CA ALA A 103 -2.87 -11.61 15.17
C ALA A 103 -2.65 -11.20 16.63
N ASP A 104 -1.45 -10.74 16.94
CA ASP A 104 -1.17 -10.08 18.22
C ASP A 104 -1.69 -8.63 18.22
N ALA A 105 -1.63 -7.96 17.05
CA ALA A 105 -2.21 -6.64 16.83
C ALA A 105 -2.88 -6.51 15.46
N VAL A 106 -3.87 -5.64 15.36
CA VAL A 106 -4.48 -5.24 14.09
C VAL A 106 -4.35 -3.73 13.91
N VAL A 107 -3.85 -3.32 12.75
CA VAL A 107 -3.82 -1.94 12.29
C VAL A 107 -5.04 -1.68 11.41
N ILE A 108 -5.93 -0.80 11.88
CA ILE A 108 -7.15 -0.39 11.19
C ILE A 108 -6.89 0.93 10.46
N GLY A 109 -7.20 0.94 9.16
CA GLY A 109 -7.04 2.08 8.28
C GLY A 109 -5.64 2.21 7.70
N GLU A 110 -5.17 3.44 7.61
CA GLU A 110 -3.89 3.81 7.02
C GLU A 110 -2.77 3.77 8.08
N ALA A 111 -1.57 3.34 7.68
CA ALA A 111 -0.45 3.12 8.61
C ALA A 111 0.29 4.42 8.96
N GLU A 112 0.17 5.46 8.13
CA GLU A 112 0.77 6.76 8.35
C GLU A 112 0.34 7.35 9.71
N GLY A 113 1.32 7.78 10.51
CA GLY A 113 1.09 8.37 11.83
C GLY A 113 0.76 7.38 12.96
N ILE A 114 0.58 6.08 12.69
CA ILE A 114 0.48 5.03 13.73
C ILE A 114 1.63 4.06 13.72
N TRP A 115 2.22 3.78 12.55
CA TRP A 115 3.15 2.67 12.40
C TRP A 115 4.37 2.77 13.33
N ALA A 116 4.94 3.97 13.48
CA ALA A 116 6.05 4.19 14.40
C ALA A 116 5.68 3.81 15.84
N ASN A 117 4.48 4.15 16.31
CA ASN A 117 4.00 3.79 17.65
C ASN A 117 3.81 2.28 17.80
N VAL A 118 3.34 1.59 16.75
CA VAL A 118 3.24 0.12 16.75
C VAL A 118 4.61 -0.53 16.97
N ILE A 119 5.63 -0.02 16.27
CA ILE A 119 7.01 -0.51 16.40
C ILE A 119 7.59 -0.22 17.79
N GLU A 120 7.38 0.99 18.33
CA GLU A 120 7.86 1.34 19.67
C GLU A 120 7.16 0.53 20.77
N ASP A 121 5.84 0.34 20.67
CA ASP A 121 5.10 -0.51 21.61
C ASP A 121 5.57 -1.97 21.52
N PHE A 122 5.87 -2.49 20.33
CA PHE A 122 6.46 -3.81 20.18
C PHE A 122 7.81 -3.92 20.91
N LYS A 123 8.74 -2.98 20.66
CA LYS A 123 10.06 -2.94 21.32
C LYS A 123 9.95 -2.84 22.84
N ALA A 124 8.93 -2.12 23.34
CA ALA A 124 8.67 -1.95 24.76
C ALA A 124 7.88 -3.13 25.39
N ASN A 125 7.54 -4.17 24.65
CA ASN A 125 6.66 -5.26 25.07
C ASN A 125 5.26 -4.78 25.54
N LYS A 126 4.74 -3.72 24.91
CA LYS A 126 3.45 -3.08 25.19
C LYS A 126 2.51 -3.06 23.99
N LEU A 127 2.70 -4.01 23.06
CA LEU A 127 1.90 -4.10 21.84
C LEU A 127 0.39 -4.15 22.18
N GLN A 128 -0.37 -3.23 21.62
CA GLN A 128 -1.82 -3.15 21.78
C GLN A 128 -2.51 -4.10 20.81
N ARG A 129 -3.71 -4.55 21.17
CA ARG A 129 -4.51 -5.44 20.30
C ARG A 129 -4.99 -4.74 19.03
N ILE A 130 -5.34 -3.46 19.13
CA ILE A 130 -5.88 -2.67 18.02
C ILE A 130 -5.17 -1.33 17.98
N TYR A 131 -4.72 -0.95 16.78
CA TYR A 131 -4.23 0.38 16.46
C TYR A 131 -5.15 1.01 15.42
N SER A 132 -5.62 2.22 15.67
CA SER A 132 -6.49 2.95 14.76
C SER A 132 -6.35 4.45 14.97
N GLN A 133 -6.58 5.24 13.93
CA GLN A 133 -6.75 6.69 14.03
C GLN A 133 -8.20 7.08 13.83
N ARG A 134 -8.62 8.16 14.52
CA ARG A 134 -9.94 8.76 14.34
C ARG A 134 -10.02 9.57 13.05
N GLU A 135 -8.94 10.25 12.71
CA GLU A 135 -8.83 11.10 11.53
C GLU A 135 -7.94 10.42 10.49
N GLN A 136 -8.15 10.76 9.23
CA GLN A 136 -7.30 10.26 8.16
C GLN A 136 -5.95 10.96 8.18
N PRO A 137 -4.84 10.24 7.97
CA PRO A 137 -3.52 10.84 8.04
C PRO A 137 -3.31 11.89 6.96
N SER A 138 -2.40 12.83 7.23
CA SER A 138 -1.94 13.78 6.22
C SER A 138 -1.22 13.04 5.09
N LEU A 139 -1.36 13.55 3.86
CA LEU A 139 -0.56 13.12 2.72
C LEU A 139 0.63 14.05 2.46
N LEU A 140 0.95 14.94 3.40
CA LEU A 140 2.11 15.82 3.36
C LEU A 140 3.32 15.14 3.98
N ASN A 141 4.52 15.43 3.45
CA ASN A 141 5.80 14.97 3.98
C ASN A 141 5.88 13.45 4.13
N LEU A 142 5.27 12.71 3.20
CA LEU A 142 5.37 11.24 3.21
C LEU A 142 6.78 10.82 2.79
N PRO A 143 7.38 9.81 3.42
CA PRO A 143 8.67 9.29 2.99
C PRO A 143 8.54 8.61 1.62
N ILE A 144 9.65 8.50 0.89
CA ILE A 144 9.68 7.77 -0.37
C ILE A 144 9.53 6.26 -0.08
N PRO A 145 8.54 5.56 -0.66
CA PRO A 145 8.36 4.13 -0.48
C PRO A 145 9.62 3.31 -0.81
N ARG A 146 9.93 2.31 0.02
CA ARG A 146 11.09 1.40 -0.11
C ARG A 146 10.93 0.40 -1.26
N ARG A 147 10.94 0.89 -2.50
CA ARG A 147 10.84 0.08 -3.73
C ARG A 147 12.06 -0.78 -4.01
N ASP A 148 13.17 -0.51 -3.32
CA ASP A 148 14.37 -1.34 -3.31
C ASP A 148 14.08 -2.74 -2.74
N LEU A 149 13.04 -2.90 -1.92
CA LEU A 149 12.62 -4.19 -1.37
C LEU A 149 11.79 -5.04 -2.35
N PHE A 150 11.45 -4.52 -3.54
CA PHE A 150 10.69 -5.28 -4.53
C PHE A 150 11.55 -6.30 -5.25
N ALA A 151 11.03 -7.52 -5.39
CA ALA A 151 11.67 -8.57 -6.18
C ALA A 151 11.96 -8.12 -7.64
N ASP A 152 13.20 -8.34 -8.07
CA ASP A 152 13.67 -7.95 -9.39
C ASP A 152 13.07 -8.81 -10.50
N GLY A 153 12.61 -8.16 -11.58
CA GLY A 153 12.02 -8.84 -12.74
C GLY A 153 10.64 -9.49 -12.51
N ALA A 154 10.11 -9.43 -11.29
CA ALA A 154 8.92 -10.16 -10.86
C ALA A 154 7.57 -9.49 -11.20
N TYR A 155 7.59 -8.21 -11.57
CA TYR A 155 6.38 -7.38 -11.74
C TYR A 155 6.21 -6.88 -13.17
N PHE A 156 4.97 -6.86 -13.68
CA PHE A 156 4.66 -6.22 -14.96
C PHE A 156 4.77 -4.69 -14.85
N PHE A 157 4.15 -4.11 -13.83
CA PHE A 157 4.23 -2.69 -13.51
C PHE A 157 5.00 -2.51 -12.19
N ARG A 158 6.33 -2.47 -12.25
CA ARG A 158 7.15 -2.23 -11.06
C ARG A 158 6.98 -0.80 -10.52
N ASN A 159 6.89 0.18 -11.43
CA ASN A 159 6.77 1.59 -11.05
C ASN A 159 5.30 1.90 -10.75
N THR A 160 4.89 1.69 -9.50
CA THR A 160 3.57 2.12 -9.00
C THR A 160 3.71 3.36 -8.15
N ILE A 161 2.82 4.35 -8.26
CA ILE A 161 2.81 5.56 -7.41
C ILE A 161 1.36 5.93 -7.06
N SER A 162 1.14 6.48 -5.86
CA SER A 162 -0.16 7.02 -5.44
C SER A 162 -0.04 8.53 -5.30
N THR A 163 -0.93 9.28 -5.93
CA THR A 163 -0.93 10.76 -5.86
C THR A 163 -2.05 11.31 -4.98
N THR A 164 -3.08 10.50 -4.77
CA THR A 164 -4.30 10.81 -4.03
C THR A 164 -4.80 9.58 -3.27
N ARG A 165 -5.67 9.81 -2.29
CA ARG A 165 -6.43 8.77 -1.58
C ARG A 165 -7.90 9.14 -1.48
N GLY A 166 -8.75 8.16 -1.72
CA GLY A 166 -10.20 8.31 -1.76
C GLY A 166 -10.74 8.69 -3.14
N CYS A 167 -12.05 8.86 -3.23
CA CYS A 167 -12.77 9.18 -4.47
C CYS A 167 -13.92 10.14 -4.14
N PRO A 168 -14.19 11.18 -4.95
CA PRO A 168 -15.33 12.08 -4.73
C PRO A 168 -16.69 11.40 -4.95
N TYR A 169 -16.70 10.19 -5.53
CA TYR A 169 -17.91 9.43 -5.81
C TYR A 169 -18.14 8.38 -4.72
N ALA A 170 -19.40 8.14 -4.37
CA ALA A 170 -19.83 7.13 -3.41
C ALA A 170 -20.67 6.05 -4.10
N CYS A 171 -20.08 5.38 -5.09
CA CYS A 171 -20.76 4.29 -5.81
C CYS A 171 -21.12 3.16 -4.83
N SER A 172 -22.37 2.69 -4.84
CA SER A 172 -22.91 1.74 -3.87
C SER A 172 -22.17 0.38 -3.82
N PHE A 173 -21.48 0.03 -4.89
CA PHE A 173 -20.71 -1.22 -5.02
C PHE A 173 -19.23 -1.07 -4.64
N CYS A 174 -18.75 0.16 -4.38
CA CYS A 174 -17.33 0.45 -4.24
C CYS A 174 -16.92 0.55 -2.76
N SER A 175 -15.81 -0.10 -2.41
CA SER A 175 -15.27 -0.08 -1.04
C SER A 175 -14.43 1.15 -0.71
N VAL A 176 -14.09 1.99 -1.71
CA VAL A 176 -13.17 3.13 -1.55
C VAL A 176 -13.66 4.09 -0.48
N THR A 177 -14.93 4.49 -0.52
CA THR A 177 -15.49 5.41 0.48
C THR A 177 -15.71 4.77 1.85
N SER A 178 -15.86 3.44 1.90
CA SER A 178 -15.89 2.72 3.18
C SER A 178 -14.53 2.69 3.86
N PHE A 179 -13.44 2.66 3.08
CA PHE A 179 -12.08 2.61 3.61
C PHE A 179 -11.46 4.01 3.81
N PHE A 180 -11.49 4.86 2.79
CA PHE A 180 -10.94 6.21 2.80
C PHE A 180 -11.96 7.30 3.14
N GLY A 181 -13.15 6.94 3.63
CA GLY A 181 -14.23 7.90 3.88
C GLY A 181 -14.70 8.65 2.63
N HIS A 182 -15.51 9.69 2.83
CA HIS A 182 -15.99 10.55 1.74
C HIS A 182 -15.02 11.70 1.42
N THR A 183 -13.72 11.44 1.48
CA THR A 183 -12.67 12.44 1.24
C THR A 183 -11.93 12.17 -0.07
N TYR A 184 -11.27 13.21 -0.57
CA TYR A 184 -10.31 13.10 -1.67
C TYR A 184 -9.08 13.93 -1.30
N ARG A 185 -8.08 13.25 -0.74
CA ARG A 185 -6.82 13.86 -0.29
C ARG A 185 -5.80 13.79 -1.42
N CYS A 186 -5.06 14.88 -1.63
CA CYS A 186 -4.03 14.97 -2.66
C CYS A 186 -2.68 15.22 -2.01
N ARG A 187 -1.64 14.57 -2.53
CA ARG A 187 -0.25 14.87 -2.17
C ARG A 187 0.21 16.15 -2.86
N PRO A 188 1.20 16.88 -2.32
CA PRO A 188 1.84 17.98 -3.03
C PRO A 188 2.48 17.50 -4.34
N VAL A 189 2.32 18.28 -5.41
CA VAL A 189 2.85 17.92 -6.73
C VAL A 189 4.37 17.77 -6.67
N GLU A 190 5.06 18.63 -5.92
CA GLU A 190 6.51 18.60 -5.77
C GLU A 190 7.01 17.31 -5.11
N GLU A 191 6.26 16.76 -4.15
CA GLU A 191 6.59 15.47 -3.52
C GLU A 191 6.39 14.30 -4.50
N ILE A 192 5.34 14.36 -5.33
CA ILE A 192 5.09 13.36 -6.36
C ILE A 192 6.24 13.36 -7.39
N LEU A 193 6.70 14.54 -7.83
CA LEU A 193 7.81 14.66 -8.77
C LEU A 193 9.11 14.10 -8.19
N LYS A 194 9.45 14.44 -6.93
CA LYS A 194 10.63 13.89 -6.24
C LYS A 194 10.60 12.37 -6.18
N GLU A 195 9.43 11.78 -5.93
CA GLU A 195 9.29 10.32 -5.93
C GLU A 195 9.44 9.73 -7.34
N ILE A 196 8.91 10.39 -8.37
CA ILE A 196 9.09 9.98 -9.77
C ILE A 196 10.56 9.95 -10.17
N GLU A 197 11.36 10.92 -9.71
CA GLU A 197 12.80 10.99 -9.97
C GLU A 197 13.58 9.82 -9.37
N THR A 198 13.07 9.14 -8.34
CA THR A 198 13.68 7.93 -7.77
C THR A 198 13.43 6.66 -8.59
N MET A 199 12.48 6.70 -9.53
CA MET A 199 12.10 5.57 -10.36
C MET A 199 12.77 5.65 -11.73
N ASN A 200 12.93 4.50 -12.41
CA ASN A 200 13.21 4.51 -13.84
C ASN A 200 11.93 4.90 -14.61
N TYR A 201 11.60 6.19 -14.60
CA TYR A 201 10.37 6.75 -15.17
C TYR A 201 10.31 6.73 -16.70
N LYS A 202 11.35 6.21 -17.37
CA LYS A 202 11.29 5.85 -18.81
C LYS A 202 10.49 4.57 -19.05
N LYS A 203 10.31 3.73 -18.03
CA LYS A 203 9.36 2.61 -18.04
C LYS A 203 7.96 3.10 -17.66
N LEU A 204 6.96 2.29 -18.00
CA LEU A 204 5.57 2.55 -17.69
C LEU A 204 5.37 2.76 -16.18
N ILE A 205 4.74 3.88 -15.80
CA ILE A 205 4.31 4.19 -14.43
C ILE A 205 2.82 3.90 -14.29
N PHE A 206 2.44 3.15 -13.27
CA PHE A 206 1.04 2.93 -12.93
C PHE A 206 0.66 3.80 -11.72
N PHE A 207 -0.23 4.77 -11.93
CA PHE A 207 -0.84 5.54 -10.85
C PHE A 207 -1.94 4.71 -10.21
N VAL A 208 -1.74 4.30 -8.96
CA VAL A 208 -2.64 3.36 -8.24
C VAL A 208 -3.83 4.06 -7.58
N ASP A 209 -4.02 5.34 -7.88
CA ASP A 209 -5.15 6.14 -7.45
C ASP A 209 -6.48 5.52 -7.89
N ASP A 210 -7.47 5.48 -7.00
CA ASP A 210 -8.83 4.97 -7.31
C ASP A 210 -9.52 5.78 -8.41
N ASN A 211 -9.17 7.07 -8.52
CA ASN A 211 -9.61 7.96 -9.58
C ASN A 211 -8.66 9.15 -9.69
N ILE A 212 -7.64 9.08 -10.56
CA ILE A 212 -6.60 10.12 -10.70
C ILE A 212 -7.17 11.51 -11.08
N VAL A 213 -8.35 11.53 -11.69
CA VAL A 213 -9.04 12.75 -12.12
C VAL A 213 -10.18 13.18 -11.18
N GLY A 214 -10.28 12.58 -9.99
CA GLY A 214 -11.36 12.86 -9.04
C GLY A 214 -11.42 14.33 -8.59
N LYS A 215 -10.31 15.05 -8.68
CA LYS A 215 -10.26 16.50 -8.45
C LYS A 215 -9.63 17.19 -9.66
N PRO A 216 -10.43 17.65 -10.65
CA PRO A 216 -9.91 18.15 -11.93
C PRO A 216 -8.85 19.24 -11.81
N LYS A 217 -8.99 20.17 -10.85
CA LYS A 217 -7.99 21.22 -10.62
C LYS A 217 -6.61 20.65 -10.26
N PHE A 218 -6.56 19.69 -9.34
CA PHE A 218 -5.34 19.01 -8.95
C PHE A 218 -4.79 18.13 -10.08
N ALA A 219 -5.66 17.39 -10.77
CA ALA A 219 -5.24 16.55 -11.89
C ALA A 219 -4.58 17.37 -13.01
N LYS A 220 -5.13 18.54 -13.36
CA LYS A 220 -4.52 19.46 -14.33
C LYS A 220 -3.17 19.98 -13.86
N GLU A 221 -3.04 20.34 -12.58
CA GLU A 221 -1.79 20.79 -11.99
C GLU A 221 -0.70 19.70 -12.07
N LEU A 222 -1.03 18.49 -11.64
CA LEU A 222 -0.17 17.32 -11.73
C LEU A 222 0.24 17.04 -13.18
N PHE A 223 -0.71 16.92 -14.10
CA PHE A 223 -0.40 16.58 -15.49
C PHE A 223 0.47 17.63 -16.18
N ARG A 224 0.23 18.93 -15.93
CA ARG A 224 1.13 19.99 -16.42
C ARG A 224 2.56 19.81 -15.93
N ALA A 225 2.73 19.46 -14.66
CA ALA A 225 4.06 19.21 -14.08
C ALA A 225 4.74 17.96 -14.66
N LEU A 226 3.97 16.98 -15.14
CA LEU A 226 4.47 15.74 -15.72
C LEU A 226 4.83 15.83 -17.22
N VAL A 227 4.37 16.87 -17.94
CA VAL A 227 4.59 17.02 -19.40
C VAL A 227 6.08 16.91 -19.77
N SER A 228 6.97 17.53 -18.99
CA SER A 228 8.41 17.53 -19.26
C SER A 228 9.06 16.15 -19.13
N TYR A 229 8.48 15.27 -18.31
CA TYR A 229 8.99 13.92 -18.06
C TYR A 229 8.70 12.95 -19.20
N LYS A 230 7.69 13.25 -20.05
CA LYS A 230 7.24 12.41 -21.17
C LYS A 230 6.99 10.96 -20.74
N LEU A 231 6.23 10.80 -19.66
CA LEU A 231 5.95 9.50 -19.06
C LEU A 231 5.11 8.62 -19.98
N LYS A 232 5.41 7.33 -20.01
CA LYS A 232 4.41 6.32 -20.35
C LYS A 232 3.69 5.99 -19.06
N TRP A 233 2.37 6.15 -19.02
CA TRP A 233 1.62 5.91 -17.79
C TRP A 233 0.26 5.28 -18.01
N ALA A 234 -0.28 4.68 -16.96
CA ALA A 234 -1.64 4.17 -16.89
C ALA A 234 -2.22 4.49 -15.50
N ALA A 235 -3.54 4.67 -15.42
CA ALA A 235 -4.25 4.95 -14.17
C ALA A 235 -5.72 4.56 -14.29
N GLN A 236 -6.43 4.61 -13.16
CA GLN A 236 -7.88 4.57 -13.14
C GLN A 236 -8.44 6.00 -13.18
N ALA A 237 -9.46 6.20 -14.02
CA ALA A 237 -10.13 7.49 -14.18
C ALA A 237 -11.62 7.27 -14.40
N SER A 238 -12.45 8.14 -13.81
CA SER A 238 -13.87 8.19 -14.13
C SER A 238 -14.09 8.72 -15.55
N ILE A 239 -15.16 8.25 -16.21
CA ILE A 239 -15.57 8.72 -17.54
C ILE A 239 -15.87 10.23 -17.58
N THR A 240 -16.04 10.86 -16.42
CA THR A 240 -16.20 12.31 -16.31
C THR A 240 -15.00 13.11 -16.83
N ILE A 241 -13.82 12.50 -16.96
CA ILE A 241 -12.68 13.10 -17.66
C ILE A 241 -13.04 13.57 -19.07
N ALA A 242 -13.93 12.85 -19.77
CA ALA A 242 -14.32 13.15 -21.15
C ALA A 242 -15.14 14.44 -21.31
N ARG A 243 -15.51 15.09 -20.20
CA ARG A 243 -16.23 16.37 -20.18
C ARG A 243 -15.30 17.58 -20.12
N ASP A 244 -13.98 17.35 -20.00
CA ASP A 244 -12.98 18.41 -19.85
C ASP A 244 -11.85 18.20 -20.87
N ASP A 245 -11.99 18.85 -22.03
CA ASP A 245 -11.04 18.75 -23.15
C ASP A 245 -9.61 19.14 -22.76
N GLU A 246 -9.45 20.10 -21.85
CA GLU A 246 -8.12 20.49 -21.37
C GLU A 246 -7.50 19.36 -20.54
N LEU A 247 -8.27 18.75 -19.65
CA LEU A 247 -7.79 17.62 -18.84
C LEU A 247 -7.43 16.42 -19.71
N LEU A 248 -8.24 16.11 -20.73
CA LEU A 248 -7.91 15.07 -21.72
C LEU A 248 -6.63 15.37 -22.48
N LYS A 249 -6.44 16.61 -22.94
CA LYS A 249 -5.21 17.03 -23.65
C LYS A 249 -3.97 16.95 -22.78
N LEU A 250 -4.10 17.28 -21.49
CA LEU A 250 -3.00 17.18 -20.52
C LEU A 250 -2.67 15.74 -20.15
N ALA A 251 -3.66 14.83 -20.23
CA ALA A 251 -3.47 13.42 -19.95
C ALA A 251 -2.84 12.63 -21.12
N ALA A 252 -2.93 13.14 -22.35
CA ALA A 252 -2.39 12.52 -23.56
C ALA A 252 -0.86 12.68 -23.67
#